data_AF-Q24K67-F1
#
_entry.id   AF-Q24K67-F1
#
_cell.length_a   1.000
_cell.length_b   1.000
_cell.length_c   1.000
_cell.angle_alpha   90.00
_cell.angle_beta   90.00
_cell.angle_gamma   90.00
#
_symmetry.space_group_name_H-M   'P 1'
#
loop_
_entity.id
_entity.type
_entity.pdbx_description
1 polymer ?
#
loop_
_entity_poly.entity_id
_entity_poly.type
_entity_poly.pdbx_seq_one_letter_code
_entity_poly.pdbx_strand_id
1 'polypeptide(L)'
;MSVTKKPDLSAPVLKAKLAKGMGHNTYGEPAWPNDLLYMFPVVILGTFACVIGLSVLDPAAMGEPANPFATPLEILPEWYFYPVFQILRVVPNKLLGVLLMAA
;
A
#
# COMPACT_ATOMS: atom_id res chain seq x y z
N MET A 1 28.84 -1.34 -11.62
CA MET A 1 29.18 -2.25 -10.50
C MET A 1 28.96 -1.44 -9.23
N SER A 2 28.02 -1.83 -8.35
CA SER A 2 27.66 -1.04 -7.15
C SER A 2 28.67 -1.26 -6.02
N VAL A 3 28.75 -0.30 -5.10
CA VAL A 3 29.63 -0.40 -3.91
C VAL A 3 28.93 -1.27 -2.87
N THR A 4 29.32 -2.55 -2.77
CA THR A 4 28.70 -3.51 -1.84
C THR A 4 29.64 -3.87 -0.68
N LYS A 5 29.17 -3.73 0.55
CA LYS A 5 29.83 -4.24 1.76
C LYS A 5 29.45 -5.70 2.02
N LYS A 6 30.44 -6.58 2.21
CA LYS A 6 30.19 -7.98 2.62
C LYS A 6 29.84 -8.08 4.12
N PRO A 7 29.07 -9.10 4.55
CA PRO A 7 28.79 -9.34 5.97
C PRO A 7 30.08 -9.68 6.73
N ASP A 8 30.27 -9.06 7.89
CA ASP A 8 31.39 -9.36 8.78
C ASP A 8 31.04 -10.56 9.68
N LEU A 9 31.36 -11.76 9.19
CA LEU A 9 31.16 -13.00 9.92
C LEU A 9 32.22 -13.24 11.02
N SER A 10 33.12 -12.29 11.29
CA SER A 10 33.98 -12.37 12.47
C SER A 10 33.32 -11.74 13.69
N ALA A 11 32.39 -10.79 13.50
CA ALA A 11 31.71 -10.08 14.58
C ALA A 11 30.71 -10.98 15.33
N PRO A 12 30.91 -11.26 16.63
CA PRO A 12 30.03 -12.13 17.41
C PRO A 12 28.62 -11.54 17.56
N VAL A 13 28.50 -10.21 17.61
CA VAL A 13 27.21 -9.51 17.68
C VAL A 13 26.39 -9.73 16.42
N LEU A 14 27.01 -9.67 15.23
CA LEU A 14 26.31 -9.91 13.97
C LEU A 14 25.85 -11.37 13.88
N LYS A 15 26.70 -12.34 14.25
CA LYS A 15 26.30 -13.75 14.29
C LYS A 15 25.12 -14.00 15.22
N ALA A 16 25.13 -13.42 16.42
CA ALA A 16 24.03 -13.55 17.37
C ALA A 16 22.72 -12.95 16.83
N LYS A 17 22.78 -11.85 16.07
CA LYS A 17 21.61 -11.26 15.40
C LYS A 17 21.12 -12.13 14.24
N LEU A 18 22.03 -12.63 13.41
CA LEU A 18 21.71 -13.50 12.27
C LEU A 18 21.08 -14.82 12.73
N ALA A 19 21.55 -15.40 13.83
CA ALA A 19 20.94 -16.59 14.44
C ALA A 19 19.47 -16.39 14.87
N LYS A 20 19.05 -15.12 15.05
CA LYS A 20 17.68 -14.73 15.35
C LYS A 20 16.92 -14.18 14.13
N GLY A 21 17.47 -14.30 12.93
CA GLY A 21 16.88 -13.76 11.69
C GLY A 21 16.96 -12.24 11.55
N MET A 22 17.85 -11.57 12.30
CA MET A 22 18.01 -10.11 12.31
C MET A 22 19.40 -9.67 11.80
N GLY A 23 19.56 -8.38 11.53
CA GLY A 23 20.86 -7.79 11.18
C GLY A 23 21.22 -7.84 9.70
N HIS A 24 20.28 -8.22 8.84
CA HIS A 24 20.47 -8.25 7.38
C HIS A 24 20.67 -6.86 6.74
N ASN A 25 20.53 -5.78 7.52
CA ASN A 25 20.76 -4.39 7.10
C ASN A 25 22.21 -3.90 7.33
N THR A 26 23.12 -4.72 7.87
CA THR A 26 24.50 -4.28 8.21
C THR A 26 25.51 -4.47 7.08
N TYR A 27 25.08 -5.06 5.97
CA TYR A 27 25.85 -5.39 4.78
C TYR A 27 25.01 -5.10 3.53
N GLY A 28 25.62 -5.10 2.35
CA GLY A 28 25.00 -4.67 1.11
C GLY A 28 25.41 -3.24 0.73
N GLU A 29 24.53 -2.54 0.03
CA GLU A 29 24.74 -1.15 -0.36
C GLU A 29 24.51 -0.20 0.83
N PRO A 30 25.31 0.87 0.99
CA PRO A 30 25.02 1.89 1.99
C PRO A 30 23.70 2.59 1.72
N ALA A 31 22.76 2.51 2.67
CA ALA A 31 21.46 3.18 2.54
C ALA A 31 21.59 4.70 2.33
N TRP A 32 22.55 5.33 3.01
CA TRP A 32 22.89 6.75 2.80
C TRP A 32 24.24 6.89 2.10
N PRO A 33 24.37 7.77 1.09
CA PRO A 33 23.30 8.56 0.46
C PRO A 33 22.57 7.81 -0.67
N ASN A 34 23.08 6.65 -1.08
CA ASN A 34 22.73 6.01 -2.35
C ASN A 34 21.23 5.78 -2.53
N ASP A 35 20.58 5.12 -1.57
CA ASP A 35 19.14 4.85 -1.67
C ASP A 35 18.31 6.01 -1.12
N LEU A 36 18.61 6.45 0.10
CA LEU A 36 17.77 7.40 0.83
C LEU A 36 17.78 8.82 0.22
N LEU A 37 18.92 9.28 -0.28
CA LEU A 37 19.02 10.63 -0.83
C LEU A 37 18.80 10.66 -2.34
N TYR A 38 19.25 9.64 -3.07
CA TYR A 38 19.15 9.67 -4.54
C TYR A 38 17.95 8.89 -5.07
N MET A 39 17.73 7.65 -4.62
CA MET A 39 16.63 6.83 -5.15
C MET A 39 15.26 7.23 -4.60
N PHE A 40 15.16 7.54 -3.31
CA PHE A 40 13.86 7.82 -2.68
C PHE A 40 13.19 9.06 -3.28
N PRO A 41 13.86 10.21 -3.48
CA PRO A 41 13.22 11.35 -4.12
C PRO A 41 12.77 11.08 -5.56
N VAL A 42 13.51 10.25 -6.32
CA VAL A 42 13.10 9.86 -7.68
C VAL A 42 11.78 9.08 -7.64
N VAL A 43 11.65 8.12 -6.73
CA VAL A 43 10.42 7.33 -6.56
C VAL A 43 9.27 8.21 -6.08
N ILE A 44 9.52 9.09 -5.11
CA ILE A 44 8.52 10.02 -4.57
C ILE A 44 8.03 10.94 -5.69
N LEU A 45 8.92 11.66 -6.36
CA LEU A 45 8.56 12.60 -7.41
C LEU A 45 7.90 11.91 -8.60
N GLY A 46 8.35 10.71 -8.97
CA GLY A 46 7.71 9.90 -10.01
C GLY A 46 6.27 9.52 -9.65
N THR A 47 6.05 9.06 -8.42
CA THR A 47 4.70 8.71 -7.94
C THR A 47 3.80 9.94 -7.90
N PHE A 48 4.29 11.06 -7.38
CA PHE A 48 3.55 12.33 -7.37
C PHE A 48 3.22 12.81 -8.78
N ALA A 49 4.17 12.75 -9.71
CA ALA A 49 3.95 13.16 -11.10
C ALA A 49 2.85 12.32 -11.77
N CYS A 50 2.82 11.00 -11.52
CA CYS A 50 1.75 10.13 -12.02
C CYS A 50 0.38 10.51 -11.42
N VAL A 51 0.29 10.72 -10.11
CA VAL A 51 -0.98 11.09 -9.45
C VAL A 51 -1.49 12.44 -9.95
N ILE A 52 -0.61 13.44 -10.08
CA ILE A 52 -0.95 14.75 -10.63
C ILE A 52 -1.38 14.63 -12.09
N GLY A 53 -0.62 13.87 -12.89
CA GLY A 53 -0.94 13.64 -14.30
C GLY A 53 -2.34 13.04 -14.47
N LEU A 54 -2.68 12.01 -13.69
CA LEU A 54 -4.02 11.42 -13.70
C LEU A 54 -5.09 12.42 -13.25
N SER A 55 -4.83 13.19 -12.20
CA SER A 55 -5.79 14.18 -11.66
C SER A 55 -6.09 15.32 -12.64
N VAL A 56 -5.13 15.67 -13.50
CA VAL A 56 -5.30 16.69 -14.55
C VAL A 56 -5.99 16.11 -15.78
N LEU A 57 -5.64 14.88 -16.17
CA LEU A 57 -6.20 14.24 -17.37
C LEU A 57 -7.61 13.68 -17.16
N ASP A 58 -7.95 13.28 -15.94
CA ASP A 58 -9.25 12.73 -15.56
C ASP A 58 -9.69 13.32 -14.20
N PRO A 59 -10.19 14.57 -14.19
CA PRO A 59 -10.58 15.24 -12.97
C PRO A 59 -11.81 14.57 -12.33
N ALA A 60 -11.88 14.60 -11.00
CA ALA A 60 -12.99 14.01 -10.26
C ALA A 60 -14.34 14.63 -10.67
N ALA A 61 -15.29 13.78 -11.05
CA ALA A 61 -16.65 14.19 -11.38
C ALA A 61 -17.42 14.64 -10.14
N MET A 62 -18.25 15.67 -10.30
CA MET A 62 -19.23 16.07 -9.27
C MET A 62 -20.58 15.41 -9.55
N GLY A 63 -21.13 14.75 -8.53
CA GLY A 63 -22.46 14.15 -8.59
C GLY A 63 -23.59 15.13 -8.27
N GLU A 64 -24.83 14.65 -8.41
CA GLU A 64 -26.04 15.39 -8.02
C GLU A 64 -26.17 15.50 -6.49
N PRO A 65 -26.91 16.51 -5.97
CA PRO A 65 -27.24 16.59 -4.55
C PRO A 65 -28.01 15.35 -4.05
N ALA A 66 -27.79 14.96 -2.81
CA ALA A 66 -28.45 13.79 -2.22
C ALA A 66 -29.98 13.98 -2.13
N ASN A 67 -30.73 12.97 -2.59
CA ASN A 67 -32.19 12.93 -2.51
C ASN A 67 -32.66 11.65 -1.80
N PRO A 68 -33.22 11.75 -0.57
CA PRO A 68 -33.72 10.58 0.17
C PRO A 68 -34.88 9.83 -0.51
N PHE A 69 -35.58 10.46 -1.44
CA PHE A 69 -36.75 9.89 -2.13
C PHE A 69 -36.45 9.39 -3.55
N ALA A 70 -35.19 9.44 -3.99
CA ALA A 70 -34.78 8.95 -5.30
C ALA A 70 -33.56 8.04 -5.17
N THR A 71 -33.73 6.74 -5.40
CA THR A 71 -32.64 5.75 -5.42
C THR A 71 -32.02 5.66 -6.82
N PRO A 72 -30.69 5.82 -6.98
CA PRO A 72 -30.04 5.67 -8.27
C PRO A 72 -30.06 4.21 -8.74
N LEU A 73 -29.91 4.00 -10.06
CA LEU A 73 -29.91 2.66 -10.67
C LEU A 73 -28.71 1.81 -10.21
N GLU A 74 -27.56 2.45 -9.98
CA GLU A 74 -26.32 1.78 -9.56
C GLU A 74 -25.83 2.38 -8.24
N ILE A 75 -25.63 1.52 -7.24
CA ILE A 75 -25.05 1.88 -5.94
C ILE A 75 -23.84 0.98 -5.71
N LEU A 76 -22.66 1.56 -5.79
CA LEU A 76 -21.38 0.87 -5.63
C LEU A 76 -20.48 1.67 -4.67
N PRO A 77 -19.71 1.00 -3.80
CA PRO A 77 -18.67 1.66 -3.01
C PRO A 77 -17.40 1.85 -3.84
N GLU A 78 -16.31 2.27 -3.21
CA GLU A 78 -14.99 2.27 -3.84
C GLU A 78 -14.49 0.84 -4.11
N TRP A 79 -13.60 0.72 -5.10
CA TRP A 79 -13.18 -0.55 -5.69
C TRP A 79 -12.61 -1.56 -4.69
N TYR A 80 -11.87 -1.09 -3.67
CA TYR A 80 -11.31 -1.96 -2.63
C TYR A 80 -12.37 -2.53 -1.67
N PHE A 81 -13.59 -2.00 -1.67
CA PHE A 81 -14.72 -2.53 -0.91
C PHE A 81 -15.58 -3.53 -1.70
N TYR A 82 -15.32 -3.76 -2.99
CA TYR A 82 -16.13 -4.69 -3.79
C TYR A 82 -16.24 -6.11 -3.20
N PRO A 83 -15.17 -6.72 -2.63
CA PRO A 83 -15.30 -8.03 -2.00
C PRO A 83 -16.27 -8.02 -0.80
N VAL A 84 -16.16 -7.01 0.06
CA VAL A 84 -17.03 -6.87 1.24
C VAL A 84 -18.47 -6.56 0.83
N PHE A 85 -18.66 -5.65 -0.11
CA PHE A 85 -19.98 -5.30 -0.63
C PHE A 85 -20.70 -6.51 -1.25
N GLN A 86 -19.94 -7.37 -1.95
CA GLN A 86 -20.46 -8.62 -2.48
C GLN A 86 -20.95 -9.55 -1.36
N ILE A 87 -20.19 -9.70 -0.27
CA ILE A 87 -20.61 -10.51 0.89
C ILE A 87 -21.90 -9.93 1.50
N LEU A 88 -21.93 -8.62 1.74
CA LEU A 88 -23.05 -7.95 2.40
C LEU A 88 -24.37 -8.01 1.61
N ARG A 89 -24.32 -8.08 0.27
CA ARG A 89 -25.52 -8.19 -0.57
C ARG A 89 -25.95 -9.63 -0.88
N VAL A 90 -25.05 -10.61 -0.72
CA VAL A 90 -25.32 -12.02 -1.06
C VAL A 90 -25.74 -12.83 0.17
N VAL A 91 -25.19 -12.54 1.35
CA VAL A 91 -25.52 -13.27 2.58
C VAL A 91 -26.87 -12.78 3.14
N PRO A 92 -27.89 -13.64 3.26
CA PRO A 92 -29.23 -13.20 3.67
C PRO A 92 -29.30 -12.84 5.17
N ASN A 93 -28.51 -13.50 6.01
CA ASN A 93 -28.46 -13.20 7.44
C ASN A 93 -27.51 -12.01 7.69
N LYS A 94 -28.07 -10.90 8.17
CA LYS A 94 -27.31 -9.66 8.41
C LYS A 94 -26.18 -9.84 9.42
N LEU A 95 -26.42 -10.55 10.52
CA LEU A 95 -25.39 -10.75 11.55
C LEU A 95 -24.24 -11.61 11.00
N LEU A 96 -24.56 -12.68 10.26
CA LEU A 96 -23.55 -13.51 9.62
C LEU A 96 -22.76 -12.71 8.57
N GLY A 97 -23.42 -11.87 7.77
CA GLY A 97 -22.75 -10.99 6.80
C GLY A 97 -21.77 -10.03 7.48
N VAL A 98 -22.15 -9.45 8.61
CA VAL A 98 -21.27 -8.57 9.40
C VAL A 98 -20.10 -9.35 10.01
N LEU A 99 -20.33 -10.57 10.50
CA LEU A 99 -19.25 -11.42 11.03
C LEU A 99 -18.24 -11.80 9.93
N LEU A 100 -18.71 -12.12 8.72
CA LEU A 100 -17.85 -12.45 7.59
C LEU A 100 -17.07 -11.25 7.03
N MET A 101 -17.59 -10.04 7.20
CA MET A 101 -16.86 -8.81 6.87
C MET A 101 -15.71 -8.53 7.85
N ALA A 102 -15.86 -8.92 9.11
CA ALA A 102 -14.90 -8.64 10.17
C ALA A 102 -13.86 -9.76 10.39
N ALA A 103 -14.05 -10.91 9.75
CA ALA A 103 -13.15 -12.06 9.78
C ALA A 103 -12.05 -11.93 8.72
#